data_AF-A0A953DX75-F1
#
_entry.id   AF-A0A953DX75-F1
#
_cell.length_a   1.000
_cell.length_b   1.000
_cell.length_c   1.000
_cell.angle_alpha   90.00
_cell.angle_beta   90.00
_cell.angle_gamma   90.00
#
_symmetry.space_group_name_H-M   'P 1'
#
loop_
_entity.id
_entity.type
_entity.pdbx_description
1 polymer ?
#
loop_
_entity_poly.entity_id
_entity_poly.type
_entity_poly.pdbx_seq_one_letter_code
_entity_poly.pdbx_strand_id
1 'polypeptide(L)'
;MKNISPTILSGFLLIVFAFSSCETPVGQGAGWGAATGAIIGGAATGHVRGAALGAAAGAAAGALVGAAIQEDQMARYGPPPPGGFPYARWAGRPGFYYSPYTGRVYDLRGVPHGGLTRDVDTGQLFRRP
;
A
#
# COMPACT_ATOMS: atom_id res chain seq x y z
N MET A 1 19.24 12.03 -27.44
CA MET A 1 19.04 12.27 -25.99
C MET A 1 17.83 13.18 -25.87
N LYS A 2 16.64 12.62 -25.62
CA LYS A 2 15.36 13.35 -25.66
C LYS A 2 15.17 14.12 -24.35
N ASN A 3 15.27 15.42 -24.50
CA ASN A 3 14.99 16.52 -23.59
C ASN A 3 13.63 16.32 -22.88
N ILE A 4 13.70 15.80 -21.66
CA ILE A 4 12.58 15.61 -20.75
C ILE A 4 12.26 16.98 -20.15
N SER A 5 11.13 17.56 -20.53
CA SER A 5 10.71 18.90 -20.09
C SER A 5 10.64 18.98 -18.55
N PRO A 6 11.16 20.05 -17.89
CA PRO A 6 11.11 20.21 -16.43
C PRO A 6 9.69 20.22 -15.87
N THR A 7 8.68 20.51 -16.71
CA THR A 7 7.25 20.42 -16.34
C THR A 7 6.77 18.98 -16.13
N ILE A 8 7.29 18.01 -16.90
CA ILE A 8 6.96 16.59 -16.73
C ILE A 8 7.62 16.07 -15.44
N LEU A 9 8.85 16.50 -15.18
CA LEU A 9 9.58 16.14 -13.97
C LEU A 9 8.89 16.72 -12.72
N SER A 10 8.47 17.99 -12.75
CA SER A 10 7.74 18.62 -11.64
C SER A 10 6.35 18.01 -11.41
N GLY A 11 5.63 17.65 -12.48
CA GLY A 11 4.32 17.01 -12.36
C GLY A 11 4.40 15.59 -11.79
N PHE A 12 5.41 14.82 -12.22
CA PHE A 12 5.67 13.49 -11.68
C PHE A 12 6.08 13.55 -10.21
N LEU A 13 6.92 14.53 -9.84
CA LEU A 13 7.39 14.71 -8.46
C LEU A 13 6.24 15.14 -7.52
N LEU A 14 5.32 15.98 -7.98
CA LEU A 14 4.09 16.33 -7.24
C LEU A 14 3.15 15.13 -7.05
N ILE A 15 2.99 14.29 -8.07
CA ILE A 15 2.18 13.07 -7.99
C ILE A 15 2.77 12.09 -6.98
N VAL A 16 4.08 11.86 -7.00
CA VAL A 16 4.76 10.98 -6.02
C VAL A 16 4.62 11.52 -4.59
N PHE A 17 4.72 12.84 -4.40
CA PHE A 17 4.56 13.47 -3.08
C PHE A 17 3.12 13.39 -2.54
N ALA A 18 2.13 13.53 -3.42
CA ALA A 18 0.71 13.38 -3.08
C ALA A 18 0.36 11.91 -2.74
N PHE A 19 0.99 10.95 -3.44
CA PHE A 19 0.82 9.52 -3.18
C PHE A 19 1.43 9.07 -1.85
N SER A 20 2.56 9.65 -1.43
CA SER A 20 3.14 9.38 -0.11
C SER A 20 2.28 9.91 1.05
N SER A 21 1.44 10.92 0.83
CA SER A 21 0.63 11.52 1.91
C SER A 21 -0.67 10.75 2.22
N CYS A 22 -1.05 9.78 1.38
CA CYS A 22 -2.24 8.96 1.60
C CYS A 22 -1.85 7.48 1.47
N GLU A 23 -1.28 6.93 2.54
CA GLU A 23 -0.89 5.52 2.69
C GLU A 23 -2.13 4.59 2.79
N THR A 24 -3.11 4.83 1.91
CA THR A 24 -4.36 4.08 1.83
C THR A 24 -4.21 2.97 0.80
N PRO A 25 -4.85 1.81 1.02
CA PRO A 25 -4.91 0.72 0.04
C PRO A 25 -5.47 1.20 -1.31
N VAL A 26 -6.41 2.15 -1.27
CA VAL A 26 -7.02 2.84 -2.44
C VAL A 26 -5.96 3.58 -3.24
N GLY A 27 -5.15 4.41 -2.58
CA GLY A 27 -4.08 5.17 -3.21
C GLY A 27 -3.09 4.23 -3.88
N GLN A 28 -2.52 3.28 -3.13
CA GLN A 28 -1.54 2.33 -3.67
C GLN A 28 -2.07 1.54 -4.87
N GLY A 29 -3.31 1.05 -4.80
CA GLY A 29 -3.97 0.37 -5.92
C GLY A 29 -4.15 1.28 -7.14
N ALA A 30 -4.65 2.49 -6.95
CA ALA A 30 -4.84 3.47 -8.01
C ALA A 30 -3.53 3.88 -8.70
N GLY A 31 -2.43 4.01 -7.94
CA GLY A 31 -1.12 4.39 -8.50
C GLY A 31 -0.53 3.31 -9.38
N TRP A 32 -0.47 2.08 -8.86
CA TRP A 32 0.01 0.93 -9.64
C TRP A 32 -0.88 0.65 -10.84
N GLY A 33 -2.20 0.79 -10.68
CA GLY A 33 -3.16 0.70 -11.77
C GLY A 33 -2.94 1.77 -12.83
N ALA A 34 -2.76 3.03 -12.43
CA ALA A 34 -2.49 4.14 -13.35
C ALA A 34 -1.18 3.96 -14.12
N ALA A 35 -0.10 3.61 -13.43
CA ALA A 35 1.20 3.40 -14.04
C ALA A 35 1.17 2.25 -15.05
N THR A 36 0.59 1.11 -14.67
CA THR A 36 0.48 -0.07 -15.53
C THR A 36 -0.43 0.22 -16.73
N GLY A 37 -1.58 0.86 -16.49
CA GLY A 37 -2.53 1.23 -17.52
C GLY A 37 -1.94 2.25 -18.51
N ALA A 38 -1.13 3.19 -18.05
CA ALA A 38 -0.44 4.15 -18.91
C ALA A 38 0.56 3.48 -19.86
N ILE A 39 1.32 2.51 -19.34
CA ILE A 39 2.29 1.74 -20.13
C ILE A 39 1.56 0.93 -21.19
N ILE A 40 0.53 0.17 -20.80
CA ILE A 40 -0.24 -0.68 -21.73
C ILE A 40 -0.95 0.18 -22.78
N GLY A 41 -1.63 1.25 -22.35
CA GLY A 41 -2.37 2.14 -23.25
C GLY A 41 -1.45 2.92 -24.20
N GLY A 42 -0.26 3.30 -23.74
CA GLY A 42 0.77 3.93 -24.58
C GLY A 42 1.39 2.96 -25.57
N ALA A 43 1.69 1.73 -25.15
CA ALA A 43 2.27 0.69 -26.01
C ALA A 43 1.27 0.18 -27.07
N ALA A 44 0.00 0.01 -26.71
CA ALA A 44 -1.02 -0.52 -27.61
C ALA A 44 -1.45 0.49 -28.69
N THR A 45 -1.48 1.79 -28.36
CA THR A 45 -1.99 2.82 -29.28
C THR A 45 -0.89 3.66 -29.93
N GLY A 46 0.34 3.64 -29.41
CA GLY A 46 1.44 4.48 -29.89
C GLY A 46 1.28 5.98 -29.62
N HIS A 47 0.25 6.39 -28.86
CA HIS A 47 -0.06 7.80 -28.60
C HIS A 47 -0.27 8.09 -27.11
N VAL A 48 0.08 9.31 -26.69
CA VAL A 48 -0.14 9.81 -25.32
C VAL A 48 -1.60 9.77 -24.87
N ARG A 49 -2.55 9.81 -25.81
CA ARG A 49 -3.98 9.65 -25.51
C ARG A 49 -4.33 8.26 -25.00
N GLY A 50 -3.77 7.20 -25.58
CA GLY A 50 -3.99 5.84 -25.08
C GLY A 50 -3.33 5.62 -23.73
N ALA A 51 -2.16 6.23 -23.50
CA ALA A 51 -1.54 6.25 -22.17
C ALA A 51 -2.43 6.95 -21.14
N ALA A 52 -3.03 8.09 -21.47
CA ALA A 52 -3.94 8.78 -20.55
C ALA A 52 -5.22 7.99 -20.25
N LEU A 53 -5.83 7.37 -21.27
CA LEU A 53 -7.02 6.53 -21.10
C LEU A 53 -6.72 5.28 -20.28
N GLY A 54 -5.59 4.62 -20.57
CA GLY A 54 -5.13 3.47 -19.80
C GLY A 54 -4.80 3.84 -18.35
N ALA A 55 -4.17 5.00 -18.13
CA ALA A 55 -3.90 5.50 -16.79
C ALA A 55 -5.19 5.77 -16.01
N ALA A 56 -6.18 6.41 -16.63
CA ALA A 56 -7.47 6.69 -15.99
C ALA A 56 -8.24 5.39 -15.65
N ALA A 57 -8.31 4.46 -16.60
CA ALA A 57 -8.99 3.18 -16.40
C ALA A 57 -8.27 2.32 -15.33
N GLY A 58 -6.94 2.26 -15.38
CA GLY A 58 -6.14 1.56 -14.40
C GLY A 58 -6.22 2.19 -13.01
N ALA A 59 -6.23 3.52 -12.92
CA ALA A 59 -6.43 4.23 -11.66
C ALA A 59 -7.80 3.94 -11.04
N ALA A 60 -8.86 3.99 -11.85
CA ALA A 60 -10.21 3.69 -11.40
C ALA A 60 -10.35 2.24 -10.91
N ALA A 61 -9.83 1.28 -11.68
CA ALA A 61 -9.83 -0.13 -11.28
C ALA A 61 -9.03 -0.36 -9.99
N GLY A 62 -7.83 0.22 -9.90
CA GLY A 62 -6.97 0.14 -8.72
C GLY A 62 -7.58 0.80 -7.49
N ALA A 63 -8.27 1.92 -7.67
CA ALA A 63 -8.98 2.61 -6.60
C ALA A 63 -10.16 1.78 -6.09
N LEU A 64 -10.95 1.18 -6.98
CA LEU A 64 -12.08 0.31 -6.60
C LEU A 64 -11.60 -0.92 -5.84
N VAL A 65 -10.53 -1.58 -6.31
CA VAL A 65 -9.95 -2.73 -5.61
C VAL A 65 -9.41 -2.32 -4.25
N GLY A 66 -8.68 -1.20 -4.16
CA GLY A 66 -8.18 -0.72 -2.89
C GLY A 66 -9.31 -0.29 -1.93
N ALA A 67 -10.43 0.20 -2.44
CA ALA A 67 -11.61 0.55 -1.64
C ALA A 67 -12.30 -0.72 -1.12
N ALA A 68 -12.48 -1.72 -1.96
CA ALA A 68 -13.03 -3.01 -1.56
C ALA A 68 -12.16 -3.71 -0.49
N ILE A 69 -10.83 -3.65 -0.65
CA ILE A 69 -9.90 -4.15 0.38
C ILE A 69 -10.09 -3.36 1.67
N GLN A 70 -10.14 -2.03 1.59
CA GLN A 70 -10.29 -1.18 2.77
C GLN A 70 -11.60 -1.47 3.52
N GLU A 71 -12.71 -1.67 2.81
CA GLU A 71 -14.00 -2.06 3.39
C GLU A 71 -13.93 -3.45 4.03
N ASP A 72 -13.32 -4.44 3.36
CA ASP A 72 -13.13 -5.78 3.92
C ASP A 72 -12.25 -5.75 5.19
N GLN A 73 -11.20 -4.92 5.19
CA GLN A 73 -10.38 -4.69 6.38
C GLN A 73 -11.18 -4.04 7.52
N MET A 74 -12.00 -3.03 7.21
CA MET A 74 -12.86 -2.37 8.20
C MET A 74 -13.90 -3.33 8.79
N ALA A 75 -14.51 -4.17 7.95
CA ALA A 75 -15.49 -5.17 8.37
C ALA A 75 -14.87 -6.30 9.20
N ARG A 76 -13.62 -6.72 8.91
CA ARG A 76 -12.93 -7.79 9.64
C ARG A 76 -12.19 -7.33 10.90
N TYR A 77 -11.57 -6.15 10.87
CA TYR A 77 -10.61 -5.71 11.90
C TYR A 77 -11.02 -4.44 12.65
N GLY A 78 -12.06 -3.75 12.18
CA GLY A 78 -12.46 -2.44 12.71
C GLY A 78 -11.58 -1.30 12.20
N PRO A 79 -11.94 -0.04 12.50
CA PRO A 79 -11.18 1.12 12.07
C PRO A 79 -9.76 1.09 12.66
N PRO A 80 -8.71 1.40 11.87
CA PRO A 80 -7.35 1.46 12.39
C PRO A 80 -7.28 2.48 13.53
N PRO A 81 -6.68 2.12 14.69
CA PRO A 81 -6.63 3.02 15.84
C PRO A 81 -5.85 4.30 15.49
N PRO A 82 -6.30 5.48 15.96
CA PRO A 82 -5.56 6.72 15.83
C PRO A 82 -4.19 6.56 16.52
N GLY A 83 -3.10 6.50 15.75
CA GLY A 83 -1.76 6.18 16.26
C GLY A 83 -1.12 4.91 15.68
N GLY A 84 -1.86 4.16 14.85
CA GLY A 84 -1.35 2.98 14.15
C GLY A 84 -1.32 1.72 15.02
N PHE A 85 -0.84 0.63 14.43
CA PHE A 85 -0.77 -0.66 15.11
C PHE A 85 0.43 -0.70 16.07
N PRO A 86 0.25 -1.23 17.30
CA PRO A 86 1.33 -1.35 18.26
C PRO A 86 2.43 -2.29 17.75
N TYR A 87 3.67 -1.98 18.11
CA TYR A 87 4.83 -2.83 17.78
C TYR A 87 4.88 -4.06 18.68
N ALA A 88 5.25 -5.18 18.09
CA ALA A 88 5.55 -6.41 18.80
C ALA A 88 6.82 -6.22 19.65
N ARG A 89 6.82 -6.79 20.86
CA ARG A 89 7.97 -6.70 21.77
C ARG A 89 8.94 -7.84 21.49
N TRP A 90 10.24 -7.58 21.47
CA TRP A 90 11.23 -8.63 21.23
C TRP A 90 11.18 -9.73 22.30
N ALA A 91 11.15 -10.99 21.88
CA ALA A 91 10.90 -12.14 22.76
C ALA A 91 12.15 -12.91 23.21
N GLY A 92 13.32 -12.26 23.25
CA GLY A 92 14.56 -12.93 23.68
C GLY A 92 15.23 -13.79 22.60
N ARG A 93 14.53 -14.06 21.48
CA ARG A 93 15.00 -14.92 20.39
C ARG A 93 14.89 -14.21 19.04
N PRO A 94 15.88 -14.32 18.16
CA PRO A 94 15.85 -13.66 16.85
C PRO A 94 14.66 -14.16 16.04
N GLY A 95 13.85 -13.21 15.56
CA GLY A 95 12.65 -13.49 14.77
C GLY A 95 11.39 -13.84 15.58
N PHE A 96 11.49 -13.99 16.90
CA PHE A 96 10.34 -14.22 17.77
C PHE A 96 9.97 -12.94 18.51
N TYR A 97 8.69 -12.59 18.51
CA TYR A 97 8.18 -11.39 19.15
C TYR A 97 6.89 -11.68 19.91
N TYR A 98 6.71 -11.00 21.04
CA TYR A 98 5.50 -11.01 21.83
C TYR A 98 4.45 -10.09 21.22
N SER A 99 3.23 -10.62 21.08
CA SER A 99 2.06 -9.82 20.78
C SER A 99 1.85 -8.77 21.89
N PRO A 100 1.58 -7.50 21.54
CA PRO A 100 1.30 -6.44 22.49
C PRO A 100 -0.05 -6.61 23.22
N TYR A 101 -0.91 -7.51 22.73
CA TYR A 101 -2.26 -7.70 23.26
C TYR A 101 -2.34 -8.86 24.26
N THR A 102 -1.80 -10.02 23.87
CA THR A 102 -1.92 -11.26 24.65
C THR A 102 -0.61 -11.72 25.27
N GLY A 103 0.52 -11.12 24.89
CA GLY A 103 1.85 -11.58 25.31
C GLY A 103 2.23 -12.93 24.73
N ARG A 104 1.54 -13.43 23.69
CA ARG A 104 1.92 -14.66 23.00
C ARG A 104 3.10 -14.46 22.07
N VAL A 105 3.94 -15.48 21.96
CA VAL A 105 5.12 -15.47 21.09
C VAL A 105 4.70 -15.84 19.67
N TYR A 106 5.02 -14.97 18.72
CA TYR A 106 4.85 -15.18 17.29
C TYR A 106 6.21 -15.24 16.60
N ASP A 107 6.32 -16.13 15.62
CA ASP A 107 7.45 -16.20 14.71
C ASP A 107 7.23 -15.21 13.56
N LEU A 108 7.95 -14.09 13.57
CA LEU A 108 7.87 -13.02 12.58
C LEU A 108 9.00 -13.06 11.57
N ARG A 109 9.77 -14.16 11.46
CA ARG A 109 10.90 -14.26 10.52
C ARG A 109 10.51 -14.02 9.06
N GLY A 110 9.30 -14.47 8.67
CA GLY A 110 8.75 -14.28 7.32
C GLY A 110 8.08 -12.93 7.09
N VAL A 111 7.94 -12.10 8.12
CA VAL A 111 7.24 -10.81 8.03
C VAL A 111 8.28 -9.70 7.85
N PRO A 112 8.22 -8.85 6.82
CA PRO A 112 9.17 -7.76 6.66
C PRO A 112 9.15 -6.78 7.84
N HIS A 113 10.23 -6.00 8.03
CA HIS A 113 10.26 -4.95 9.05
C HIS A 113 9.13 -3.94 8.84
N GLY A 114 8.39 -3.60 9.90
CA GLY A 114 7.17 -2.80 9.82
C GLY A 114 5.94 -3.57 9.30
N GLY A 115 6.09 -4.83 8.90
CA GLY A 115 5.01 -5.68 8.42
C GLY A 115 3.98 -5.98 9.51
N LEU A 116 2.73 -6.10 9.10
CA LEU A 116 1.61 -6.39 9.99
C LEU A 116 1.43 -7.89 10.16
N THR A 117 1.22 -8.32 11.41
CA THR A 117 0.90 -9.70 11.77
C THR A 117 -0.35 -9.73 12.62
N ARG A 118 -1.13 -10.79 12.48
CA ARG A 118 -2.39 -10.99 13.20
C ARG A 118 -2.14 -11.81 14.48
N ASP A 119 -2.65 -11.32 15.59
CA ASP A 119 -2.81 -12.12 16.80
C ASP A 119 -3.98 -13.09 16.60
N VAL A 120 -3.74 -14.39 16.77
CA VAL A 120 -4.74 -15.45 16.60
C VAL A 120 -5.84 -15.36 17.66
N ASP A 121 -5.51 -14.91 18.87
CA ASP A 121 -6.43 -14.95 20.01
C ASP A 121 -7.36 -13.74 20.05
N THR A 122 -6.86 -12.54 19.75
CA THR A 122 -7.67 -11.31 19.73
C THR A 122 -8.11 -10.92 18.32
N GLY A 123 -7.49 -11.50 17.28
CA GLY A 123 -7.69 -11.09 15.90
C GLY A 123 -7.07 -9.74 15.55
N GLN A 124 -6.41 -9.07 16.50
CA GLN A 124 -5.85 -7.73 16.30
C GLN A 124 -4.51 -7.76 15.57
N LEU A 125 -4.26 -6.72 14.77
CA LEU A 125 -3.03 -6.57 14.01
C LEU A 125 -1.96 -5.86 14.84
N PHE A 126 -0.71 -6.32 14.74
CA PHE A 126 0.46 -5.70 15.38
C PHE A 126 1.62 -5.62 14.38
N ARG A 127 2.52 -4.65 14.57
CA ARG A 127 3.67 -4.42 13.68
C ARG A 127 4.90 -5.17 14.15
N ARG A 128 5.64 -5.77 13.21
CA ARG A 128 7.02 -6.20 13.47
C ARG A 128 7.91 -4.95 13.62
N PRO A 129 8.73 -4.83 14.67
CA PRO A 129 9.69 -3.74 14.80
C PRO A 129 10.85 -3.85 13.79
#